data_AF-A0A653TZ57-F1
#
_entry.id   AF-A0A653TZ57-F1
#
_cell.length_a   1.000
_cell.length_b   1.000
_cell.length_c   1.000
_cell.angle_alpha   90.00
_cell.angle_beta   90.00
_cell.angle_gamma   90.00
#
_symmetry.space_group_name_H-M   'P 1'
#
loop_
_entity.id
_entity.type
_entity.pdbx_description
1 polymer ?
#
loop_
_entity_poly.entity_id
_entity_poly.type
_entity_poly.pdbx_seq_one_letter_code
_entity_poly.pdbx_strand_id
1 'polypeptide(L)'
;MTTASHPAEHHHMMGLTLRNTAMGVGIVFLLVGVLGFIPGITTNFGAMTFAGHESGAMLLGVFQVSILHNIVHLLFGVAGLAMARNARMARLFLLGGGAVYIVLWIYGLVINQETGANFVPFNTADNWLHLILGVAMIGLGAWLGRDAMDETTTARRKM
;
A
#
# COMPACT_ATOMS: atom_id res chain seq x y z
N MET A 1 25.17 5.30 -48.16
CA MET A 1 25.46 5.75 -46.79
C MET A 1 24.17 5.62 -45.98
N THR A 2 23.99 4.48 -45.32
CA THR A 2 22.76 4.07 -44.63
C THR A 2 22.93 4.32 -43.13
N THR A 3 22.32 5.37 -42.59
CA THR A 3 22.23 5.54 -41.14
C THR A 3 21.05 4.73 -40.62
N ALA A 4 21.33 3.54 -40.10
CA ALA A 4 20.38 2.80 -39.28
C ALA A 4 20.03 3.68 -38.07
N SER A 5 18.77 4.07 -37.95
CA SER A 5 18.24 4.64 -36.72
C SER A 5 18.26 3.56 -35.65
N HIS A 6 19.18 3.64 -34.70
CA HIS A 6 19.12 2.88 -33.46
C HIS A 6 17.74 3.13 -32.84
N PRO A 7 16.89 2.10 -32.65
CA PRO A 7 15.77 2.25 -31.73
C PRO A 7 16.38 2.53 -30.37
N ALA A 8 15.99 3.62 -29.75
CA ALA A 8 16.21 3.80 -28.33
C ALA A 8 15.45 2.65 -27.65
N GLU A 9 16.16 1.58 -27.28
CA GLU A 9 15.67 0.68 -26.26
C GLU A 9 15.50 1.54 -25.01
N HIS A 10 14.27 1.98 -24.77
CA HIS A 10 13.88 2.49 -23.47
C HIS A 10 14.04 1.31 -22.53
N HIS A 11 15.17 1.32 -21.81
CA HIS A 11 15.52 0.37 -20.76
C HIS A 11 14.41 0.38 -19.68
N HIS A 12 13.33 -0.37 -19.91
CA HIS A 12 12.31 -0.76 -18.93
C HIS A 12 12.94 -1.79 -17.97
N MET A 13 14.08 -1.46 -17.36
CA MET A 13 14.86 -2.39 -16.55
C MET A 13 14.24 -2.69 -15.18
N MET A 14 13.10 -2.04 -14.87
CA MET A 14 12.11 -2.54 -13.93
C MET A 14 10.73 -2.39 -14.57
N GLY A 15 9.91 -3.44 -14.61
CA GLY A 15 8.51 -3.39 -15.06
C GLY A 15 7.57 -2.59 -14.13
N LEU A 16 8.08 -1.53 -13.50
CA LEU A 16 7.36 -0.69 -12.55
C LEU A 16 6.49 0.32 -13.30
N THR A 17 5.26 -0.08 -13.62
CA THR A 17 4.23 0.81 -14.16
C THR A 17 3.25 1.18 -13.05
N LEU A 18 2.53 2.31 -13.15
CA LEU A 18 1.49 2.69 -12.18
C LEU A 18 0.54 1.52 -11.85
N ARG A 19 0.13 0.77 -12.88
CA ARG A 19 -0.77 -0.38 -12.76
C ARG A 19 -0.12 -1.53 -11.99
N ASN A 20 1.11 -1.91 -12.37
CA ASN A 20 1.84 -3.00 -11.70
C ASN A 20 2.17 -2.63 -10.25
N THR A 21 2.54 -1.38 -9.98
CA THR A 21 2.80 -0.88 -8.63
C THR A 21 1.54 -0.92 -7.76
N ALA A 22 0.42 -0.36 -8.25
CA ALA A 22 -0.85 -0.41 -7.52
C ALA A 22 -1.33 -1.85 -7.28
N MET A 23 -1.16 -2.73 -8.27
CA MET A 23 -1.48 -4.15 -8.14
C MET A 23 -0.60 -4.83 -7.09
N GLY A 24 0.72 -4.61 -7.14
CA GLY A 24 1.67 -5.17 -6.18
C GLY A 24 1.35 -4.75 -4.74
N VAL A 25 1.09 -3.45 -4.52
CA VAL A 25 0.65 -2.94 -3.22
C VAL A 25 -0.66 -3.62 -2.78
N GLY A 26 -1.65 -3.73 -3.68
CA GLY A 26 -2.90 -4.42 -3.38
C GLY A 26 -2.72 -5.90 -3.00
N ILE A 27 -1.85 -6.62 -3.71
CA ILE A 27 -1.50 -8.01 -3.40
C ILE A 27 -0.87 -8.12 -2.02
N VAL A 28 0.07 -7.24 -1.68
CA VAL A 28 0.70 -7.24 -0.34
C VAL A 28 -0.35 -7.05 0.74
N PHE A 29 -1.30 -6.15 0.56
CA PHE A 29 -2.40 -5.97 1.52
C PHE A 29 -3.31 -7.18 1.66
N LEU A 30 -3.64 -7.84 0.54
CA LEU A 30 -4.40 -9.09 0.59
C LEU A 30 -3.63 -10.17 1.34
N LEU A 31 -2.33 -10.32 1.08
CA LEU A 31 -1.48 -11.28 1.77
C LEU A 31 -1.46 -10.98 3.27
N VAL A 32 -1.16 -9.75 3.68
CA VAL A 32 -1.15 -9.35 5.09
C VAL A 32 -2.51 -9.62 5.75
N GLY A 33 -3.61 -9.22 5.11
CA GLY A 33 -4.96 -9.45 5.63
C GLY A 33 -5.32 -10.94 5.78
N VAL A 34 -4.89 -11.79 4.84
CA VAL A 34 -5.07 -13.25 4.94
C VAL A 34 -4.17 -13.85 6.02
N LEU A 35 -2.88 -13.50 6.05
CA LEU A 35 -1.91 -14.00 7.03
C LEU A 35 -2.30 -13.63 8.47
N GLY A 36 -2.95 -12.49 8.64
CA GLY A 36 -3.56 -12.08 9.91
C GLY A 36 -4.57 -13.09 10.47
N PHE A 37 -5.16 -13.94 9.63
CA PHE A 37 -6.09 -15.00 10.02
C PHE A 37 -5.46 -16.40 10.11
N ILE A 38 -4.13 -16.53 9.96
CA ILE A 38 -3.45 -17.83 9.98
C ILE A 38 -2.74 -18.04 11.32
N PRO A 39 -3.17 -19.01 12.16
CA PRO A 39 -2.46 -19.39 13.38
C PRO A 39 -1.02 -19.83 13.10
N GLY A 40 -0.09 -19.40 13.95
CA GLY A 40 1.35 -19.69 13.82
C GLY A 40 2.12 -18.60 13.08
N ILE A 41 1.54 -17.99 12.05
CA ILE A 41 2.06 -16.75 11.44
C ILE A 41 1.60 -15.54 12.26
N THR A 42 0.33 -15.54 12.67
CA THR A 42 -0.19 -14.65 13.70
C THR A 42 -0.11 -15.36 15.04
N THR A 43 0.76 -14.85 15.92
CA THR A 43 0.94 -15.37 17.28
C THR A 43 -0.15 -14.84 18.21
N ASN A 44 -0.35 -15.50 19.35
CA ASN A 44 -1.43 -15.20 20.29
C ASN A 44 -2.83 -15.17 19.61
N PHE A 45 -3.03 -16.01 18.60
CA PHE A 45 -4.23 -16.02 17.77
C PHE A 45 -5.53 -16.14 18.59
N GLY A 46 -5.52 -16.92 19.68
CA GLY A 46 -6.68 -17.06 20.57
C GLY A 46 -7.06 -15.81 21.37
N ALA A 47 -6.16 -14.81 21.42
CA ALA A 47 -6.42 -13.49 22.04
C ALA A 47 -6.90 -12.45 21.01
N MET A 48 -7.19 -12.85 19.77
CA MET A 48 -7.71 -11.95 18.74
C MET A 48 -9.14 -11.53 19.07
N THR A 49 -9.34 -10.23 19.23
CA THR A 49 -10.68 -9.65 19.38
C THR A 49 -11.18 -9.10 18.04
N PHE A 50 -12.45 -8.70 17.99
CA PHE A 50 -13.01 -8.13 16.78
C PHE A 50 -12.35 -6.79 16.41
N ALA A 51 -12.17 -5.92 17.41
CA ALA A 51 -11.60 -4.58 17.32
C ALA A 51 -11.10 -4.17 18.71
N GLY A 52 -10.31 -3.09 18.80
CA GLY A 52 -9.79 -2.57 20.07
C GLY A 52 -8.36 -2.99 20.38
N HIS A 53 -7.70 -2.17 21.19
CA HIS A 53 -6.34 -2.39 21.72
C HIS A 53 -6.19 -3.67 22.54
N GLU A 54 -7.30 -4.22 23.03
CA GLU A 54 -7.33 -5.48 23.77
C GLU A 54 -7.04 -6.71 22.88
N SER A 55 -7.00 -6.56 21.56
CA SER A 55 -6.62 -7.67 20.67
C SER A 55 -5.15 -8.02 20.87
N GLY A 56 -4.86 -9.11 21.58
CA GLY A 56 -3.49 -9.53 21.87
C GLY A 56 -2.77 -10.26 20.73
N ALA A 57 -3.42 -10.42 19.58
CA ALA A 57 -2.89 -11.14 18.42
C ALA A 57 -1.83 -10.32 17.67
N MET A 58 -0.72 -10.98 17.31
CA MET A 58 0.44 -10.32 16.73
C MET A 58 0.88 -11.00 15.43
N LEU A 59 0.74 -10.31 14.30
CA LEU A 59 1.23 -10.79 13.02
C LEU A 59 2.77 -10.77 13.02
N LEU A 60 3.38 -11.92 12.74
CA LEU A 60 4.83 -12.15 12.81
C LEU A 60 5.44 -11.83 14.20
N GLY A 61 4.61 -11.75 15.24
CA GLY A 61 5.03 -11.33 16.58
C GLY A 61 5.34 -9.83 16.73
N VAL A 62 5.05 -8.99 15.72
CA VAL A 62 5.46 -7.58 15.69
C VAL A 62 4.28 -6.61 15.52
N PHE A 63 3.35 -6.92 14.62
CA PHE A 63 2.25 -6.01 14.26
C PHE A 63 0.97 -6.44 14.96
N GLN A 64 0.33 -5.53 15.68
CA GLN A 64 -0.87 -5.89 16.42
C GLN A 64 -2.07 -5.91 15.47
N VAL A 65 -2.84 -7.00 15.51
CA VAL A 65 -3.93 -7.24 14.57
C VAL A 65 -5.21 -7.62 15.29
N SER A 66 -6.34 -7.31 14.66
CA SER A 66 -7.69 -7.72 15.04
C SER A 66 -8.45 -8.18 13.79
N ILE A 67 -9.65 -8.73 13.99
CA ILE A 67 -10.51 -9.11 12.87
C ILE A 67 -10.79 -7.89 11.98
N LEU A 68 -11.14 -6.74 12.57
CA LEU A 68 -11.39 -5.50 11.86
C LEU A 68 -10.15 -5.04 11.09
N HIS A 69 -8.97 -5.05 11.71
CA HIS A 69 -7.72 -4.63 11.07
C HIS A 69 -7.42 -5.49 9.83
N ASN A 70 -7.55 -6.81 9.94
CA ASN A 70 -7.34 -7.74 8.84
C ASN A 70 -8.38 -7.54 7.71
N ILE A 71 -9.66 -7.34 8.05
CA ILE A 71 -10.70 -7.05 7.05
C ILE A 71 -10.40 -5.73 6.32
N VAL A 72 -9.98 -4.68 7.03
CA VAL A 72 -9.59 -3.41 6.40
C VAL A 72 -8.44 -3.61 5.43
N HIS A 73 -7.41 -4.40 5.79
CA HIS A 73 -6.34 -4.78 4.87
C HIS A 73 -6.86 -5.53 3.64
N LEU A 74 -7.76 -6.49 3.81
CA LEU A 74 -8.37 -7.21 2.69
C LEU A 74 -9.14 -6.28 1.75
N LEU A 75 -9.98 -5.39 2.29
CA LEU A 75 -10.74 -4.42 1.51
C LEU A 75 -9.81 -3.45 0.76
N PHE A 76 -8.76 -2.97 1.41
CA PHE A 76 -7.78 -2.10 0.80
C PHE A 76 -7.01 -2.82 -0.33
N GLY A 77 -6.67 -4.08 -0.12
CA GLY A 77 -6.05 -4.94 -1.12
C GLY A 77 -6.94 -5.17 -2.35
N VAL A 78 -8.23 -5.48 -2.14
CA VAL A 78 -9.24 -5.59 -3.21
C VAL A 78 -9.37 -4.27 -3.97
N ALA A 79 -9.43 -3.13 -3.27
CA ALA A 79 -9.48 -1.82 -3.89
C ALA A 79 -8.24 -1.56 -4.77
N GLY A 80 -7.04 -1.91 -4.29
CA GLY A 80 -5.80 -1.82 -5.05
C GLY A 80 -5.85 -2.61 -6.35
N LEU A 81 -6.27 -3.88 -6.30
CA LEU A 81 -6.44 -4.70 -7.50
C LEU A 81 -7.49 -4.14 -8.47
N ALA A 82 -8.63 -3.68 -7.94
CA ALA A 82 -9.70 -3.12 -8.76
C ALA A 82 -9.25 -1.83 -9.48
N MET A 83 -8.55 -0.94 -8.76
CA MET A 83 -8.09 0.34 -9.27
C MET A 83 -6.86 0.20 -10.20
N ALA A 84 -6.04 -0.85 -10.02
CA ALA A 84 -4.91 -1.15 -10.90
C ALA A 84 -5.32 -1.43 -12.37
N ARG A 85 -6.60 -1.68 -12.63
CA ARG A 85 -7.12 -1.92 -14.00
C ARG A 85 -6.94 -0.72 -14.93
N ASN A 86 -6.89 0.50 -14.40
CA ASN A 86 -6.75 1.73 -15.17
C ASN A 86 -5.61 2.60 -14.58
N ALA A 87 -4.70 3.15 -15.42
CA ALA A 87 -3.55 3.91 -14.94
C ALA A 87 -3.93 5.13 -14.10
N ARG A 88 -5.01 5.84 -14.46
CA ARG A 88 -5.53 6.96 -13.67
C ARG A 88 -6.02 6.51 -12.29
N MET A 89 -6.74 5.39 -12.22
CA MET A 89 -7.24 4.84 -10.95
C MET A 89 -6.10 4.26 -10.12
N ALA A 90 -5.13 3.61 -10.74
CA ALA A 90 -3.92 3.12 -10.08
C ALA A 90 -3.16 4.28 -9.40
N ARG A 91 -3.02 5.43 -10.08
CA ARG A 91 -2.44 6.62 -9.47
C ARG A 91 -3.28 7.18 -8.32
N LEU A 92 -4.60 7.23 -8.46
CA LEU A 92 -5.50 7.66 -7.38
C LEU A 92 -5.41 6.74 -6.16
N PHE A 93 -5.29 5.43 -6.36
CA PHE A 93 -5.08 4.47 -5.30
C PHE A 93 -3.74 4.71 -4.57
N LEU A 94 -2.65 4.90 -5.31
CA LEU A 94 -1.33 5.15 -4.71
C LEU A 94 -1.31 6.46 -3.92
N LEU A 95 -1.83 7.56 -4.48
CA LEU A 95 -1.82 8.85 -3.79
C LEU A 95 -2.84 8.92 -2.66
N GLY A 96 -4.09 8.54 -2.93
CA GLY A 96 -5.17 8.58 -1.95
C GLY A 96 -4.97 7.55 -0.85
N GLY A 97 -4.58 6.33 -1.22
CA GLY A 97 -4.20 5.30 -0.27
C GLY A 97 -3.01 5.72 0.59
N GLY A 98 -1.95 6.25 -0.03
CA GLY A 98 -0.81 6.76 0.72
C GLY A 98 -1.19 7.89 1.69
N ALA A 99 -2.10 8.80 1.30
CA ALA A 99 -2.63 9.83 2.18
C ALA A 99 -3.41 9.24 3.37
N VAL A 100 -4.23 8.21 3.15
CA VAL A 100 -4.91 7.47 4.24
C VAL A 100 -3.88 6.91 5.22
N TYR A 101 -2.79 6.33 4.73
CA TYR A 101 -1.72 5.79 5.58
C TYR A 101 -0.99 6.87 6.39
N ILE A 102 -0.76 8.06 5.82
CA ILE A 102 -0.24 9.20 6.58
C ILE A 102 -1.22 9.65 7.67
N VAL A 103 -2.52 9.69 7.38
CA VAL A 103 -3.54 10.02 8.38
C VAL A 103 -3.58 8.98 9.50
N LEU A 104 -3.51 7.69 9.18
CA LEU A 104 -3.44 6.61 10.18
C LEU A 104 -2.18 6.72 11.06
N TRP A 105 -1.03 7.05 10.46
CA TRP A 105 0.19 7.31 11.22
C TRP A 105 0.02 8.49 12.20
N ILE A 106 -0.51 9.62 11.73
CA ILE A 106 -0.79 10.77 12.60
C ILE A 106 -1.77 10.38 13.71
N TYR A 107 -2.82 9.64 13.36
CA TYR A 107 -3.80 9.17 14.33
C TYR A 107 -3.16 8.32 15.43
N GLY A 108 -2.32 7.36 15.08
CA GLY A 108 -1.60 6.50 16.04
C GLY A 108 -0.58 7.23 16.92
N LEU A 109 -0.11 8.42 16.52
CA LEU A 109 0.71 9.31 17.36
C LEU A 109 -0.12 10.14 18.34
N VAL A 110 -1.36 10.47 17.99
CA VAL A 110 -2.22 11.37 18.77
C VAL A 110 -3.03 10.63 19.82
N ILE A 111 -3.47 9.41 19.53
CA ILE A 111 -4.27 8.63 20.48
C ILE A 111 -3.40 7.96 21.55
N ASN A 112 -3.97 7.73 22.72
CA ASN A 112 -3.40 6.78 23.67
C ASN A 112 -3.74 5.34 23.22
N GLN A 113 -2.72 4.58 22.86
CA GLN A 113 -2.84 3.22 22.32
C GLN A 113 -3.40 2.20 23.33
N GLU A 114 -3.38 2.51 24.63
CA GLU A 114 -3.91 1.68 25.72
C GLU A 114 -5.38 1.97 26.05
N THR A 115 -6.08 2.69 25.17
CA THR A 115 -7.47 3.10 25.39
C THR A 115 -8.36 2.72 24.22
N GLY A 116 -9.68 2.69 24.45
CA GLY A 116 -10.67 2.37 23.41
C GLY A 116 -10.63 3.27 22.16
N ALA A 117 -9.90 4.40 22.20
CA ALA A 117 -9.58 5.17 20.99
C ALA A 117 -8.81 4.32 19.97
N ASN A 118 -8.01 3.35 20.40
CA ASN A 118 -7.26 2.47 19.53
C ASN A 118 -8.09 1.26 19.09
N PHE A 119 -9.14 1.50 18.30
CA PHE A 119 -10.08 0.47 17.86
C PHE A 119 -9.56 -0.42 16.70
N VAL A 120 -8.48 -0.02 16.02
CA VAL A 120 -7.80 -0.78 14.95
C VAL A 120 -6.38 -1.14 15.42
N PRO A 121 -6.27 -1.93 16.49
CA PRO A 121 -5.15 -1.97 17.45
C PRO A 121 -3.78 -1.62 16.85
N PHE A 122 -3.44 -0.33 16.81
CA PHE A 122 -2.14 0.14 16.38
C PHE A 122 -1.15 0.00 17.53
N ASN A 123 0.04 -0.50 17.22
CA ASN A 123 1.20 -0.39 18.09
C ASN A 123 2.30 0.48 17.46
N THR A 124 3.43 0.63 18.15
CA THR A 124 4.58 1.40 17.64
C THR A 124 5.10 0.91 16.29
N ALA A 125 5.16 -0.40 16.07
CA ALA A 125 5.62 -0.97 14.80
C ALA A 125 4.62 -0.70 13.67
N ASP A 126 3.32 -0.81 13.94
CA ASP A 126 2.27 -0.42 13.00
C ASP A 126 2.42 1.04 12.60
N ASN A 127 2.60 1.97 13.53
CA ASN A 127 2.76 3.39 13.21
C ASN A 127 3.91 3.65 12.24
N TRP A 128 5.09 3.05 12.48
CA TRP A 128 6.23 3.19 11.56
C TRP A 128 5.94 2.59 10.19
N LEU A 129 5.31 1.42 10.15
CA LEU A 129 4.89 0.79 8.90
C LEU A 129 3.94 1.71 8.12
N HIS A 130 2.97 2.33 8.80
CA HIS A 130 2.02 3.24 8.17
C HIS A 130 2.70 4.47 7.58
N LEU A 131 3.67 5.06 8.27
CA LEU A 131 4.45 6.19 7.75
C LEU A 131 5.22 5.79 6.49
N ILE A 132 6.02 4.72 6.57
CA ILE A 132 6.86 4.26 5.46
C ILE A 132 5.99 3.97 4.24
N LEU A 133 4.87 3.28 4.45
CA LEU A 133 3.97 2.91 3.37
C LEU A 133 3.26 4.12 2.76
N GLY A 134 2.81 5.06 3.61
CA GLY A 134 2.21 6.31 3.16
C GLY A 134 3.15 7.13 2.27
N VAL A 135 4.40 7.32 2.71
CA VAL A 135 5.44 8.02 1.95
C VAL A 135 5.78 7.27 0.66
N ALA A 136 5.97 5.95 0.72
CA ALA A 136 6.32 5.15 -0.44
C ALA A 136 5.22 5.18 -1.52
N MET A 137 3.96 5.00 -1.13
CA MET A 137 2.83 5.03 -2.06
C MET A 137 2.66 6.41 -2.72
N ILE A 138 2.75 7.49 -1.94
CA ILE A 138 2.69 8.86 -2.48
C ILE A 138 3.87 9.12 -3.43
N GLY A 139 5.08 8.78 -3.02
CA GLY A 139 6.29 8.96 -3.82
C GLY A 139 6.22 8.23 -5.16
N LEU A 140 5.82 6.96 -5.13
CA LEU A 140 5.66 6.14 -6.35
C LEU A 140 4.53 6.65 -7.25
N GLY A 141 3.38 7.03 -6.68
CA GLY A 141 2.26 7.58 -7.43
C GLY A 141 2.57 8.94 -8.07
N ALA A 142 3.39 9.76 -7.41
CA ALA A 142 3.84 11.05 -7.92
C ALA A 142 4.90 10.88 -9.02
N TRP A 143 5.91 10.04 -8.78
CA TRP A 143 7.02 9.80 -9.71
C TRP A 143 6.54 9.16 -11.02
N LEU A 144 5.91 7.97 -10.95
CA LEU A 144 5.45 7.24 -12.13
C LEU A 144 4.34 7.98 -12.90
N GLY A 145 3.61 8.86 -12.20
CA GLY A 145 2.61 9.73 -12.83
C GLY A 145 3.21 10.84 -13.68
N ARG A 146 4.42 11.31 -13.37
CA ARG A 146 5.12 12.33 -14.16
C ARG A 146 5.68 11.72 -15.45
N ASP A 147 6.35 10.58 -15.34
CA ASP A 147 6.98 9.90 -16.48
C ASP A 147 5.96 9.58 -17.60
N ALA A 148 4.76 9.13 -17.23
CA ALA A 148 3.68 8.85 -18.19
C ALA A 148 3.18 10.09 -18.96
N MET A 149 3.25 11.29 -18.36
CA MET A 149 2.87 12.55 -19.01
C MET A 149 3.96 13.04 -19.97
N ASP A 150 5.23 12.86 -19.60
CA ASP A 150 6.38 13.29 -20.39
C ASP A 150 6.52 12.47 -21.69
N GLU A 151 6.25 11.16 -21.64
CA GLU A 151 6.18 10.29 -22.83
C GLU A 151 5.09 10.74 -23.80
N THR A 152 3.88 11.03 -23.28
CA THR A 152 2.73 11.45 -24.09
C THR A 152 3.01 12.79 -24.80
N THR A 153 3.66 13.73 -24.11
CA THR A 153 4.01 15.05 -24.66
C THR A 153 5.08 14.94 -25.74
N THR A 154 6.08 14.10 -25.54
CA THR A 154 7.18 13.89 -26.50
C THR A 154 6.69 13.23 -27.78
N ALA A 155 5.78 12.25 -27.69
CA ALA A 155 5.18 11.59 -28.85
C ALA A 155 4.36 12.58 -29.71
N ARG A 156 3.59 13.46 -29.08
CA ARG A 156 2.76 14.47 -29.78
C ARG A 156 3.59 15.51 -30.54
N ARG A 157 4.78 15.86 -30.04
CA ARG A 157 5.67 16.86 -30.67
C ARG A 157 6.40 16.31 -31.92
N LYS A 158 6.45 14.98 -32.08
CA LYS A 158 7.12 14.32 -33.23
C LYS A 158 6.17 14.07 -34.42
N MET A 159 4.89 14.39 -34.30
CA MET A 159 3.89 14.40 -35.38
C MET A 159 3.72 15.81 -35.94
#